data_AF-A0A7C9F2S6-F1
#
_entry.id   AF-A0A7C9F2S6-F1
#
_cell.length_a   1.000
_cell.length_b   1.000
_cell.length_c   1.000
_cell.angle_alpha   90.00
_cell.angle_beta   90.00
_cell.angle_gamma   90.00
#
_symmetry.space_group_name_H-M   'P 1'
#
loop_
_entity.id
_entity.type
_entity.pdbx_description
1 polymer ?
#
loop_
_entity_poly.entity_id
_entity_poly.type
_entity_poly.pdbx_seq_one_letter_code
_entity_poly.pdbx_strand_id
1 'polypeptide(L)'
;MESISSLFRVKNMNPPVEEAKIRRVVPAPADPDNPQLSILYFYGADDQGHDKIVRVWFYASKAMREQELASIRLKYPHLPII
;
A
#
# COMPACT_ATOMS: atom_id res chain seq x y z
N MET A 1 -19.72 23.79 9.03
CA MET A 1 -19.07 22.46 8.90
C MET A 1 -17.60 22.70 8.77
N GLU A 2 -16.81 22.26 9.75
CA GLU A 2 -15.36 22.38 9.70
C GLU A 2 -14.81 21.23 8.87
N SER A 3 -13.98 21.53 7.87
CA SER A 3 -13.26 20.53 7.11
C SER A 3 -11.78 20.57 7.50
N ILE A 4 -11.26 19.41 7.93
CA ILE A 4 -9.84 19.22 8.14
C ILE A 4 -9.22 18.90 6.77
N SER A 5 -8.34 19.78 6.28
CA SER A 5 -7.60 19.55 5.04
C SER A 5 -6.10 19.51 5.30
N SER A 6 -5.39 18.57 4.64
CA SER A 6 -3.94 18.46 4.74
C SER A 6 -3.23 19.51 3.87
N LEU A 7 -2.22 20.18 4.42
CA LEU A 7 -1.31 21.07 3.68
C LEU A 7 -0.43 20.33 2.67
N PHE A 8 -0.38 18.99 2.76
CA PHE A 8 0.37 18.13 1.87
C PHE A 8 -0.55 17.58 0.77
N ARG A 9 -0.78 18.35 -0.29
CA ARG A 9 -1.30 17.80 -1.55
C ARG A 9 -0.17 17.05 -2.24
N VAL A 10 -0.05 15.76 -1.96
CA VAL A 10 1.09 14.94 -2.40
C VAL A 10 1.05 14.76 -3.91
N LYS A 11 2.07 15.27 -4.62
CA LYS A 11 2.27 15.14 -6.08
C LYS A 11 2.60 13.71 -6.53
N ASN A 12 2.74 12.77 -5.60
CA ASN A 12 2.92 11.35 -5.83
C ASN A 12 2.19 10.57 -4.74
N MET A 13 1.02 10.02 -5.05
CA MET A 13 0.24 9.25 -4.06
C MET A 13 0.96 7.97 -3.60
N ASN A 14 1.84 7.41 -4.45
CA ASN A 14 2.51 6.13 -4.23
C ASN A 14 4.04 6.31 -4.36
N PRO A 15 4.70 7.00 -3.41
CA PRO A 15 6.15 7.11 -3.44
C PRO A 15 6.79 5.73 -3.24
N PRO A 16 7.98 5.50 -3.81
CA PRO A 16 8.66 4.22 -3.74
C PRO A 16 8.94 3.82 -2.29
N VAL A 17 9.02 2.51 -2.07
CA VAL A 17 9.44 1.89 -0.80
C VAL A 17 10.64 1.00 -1.07
N GLU A 18 11.63 1.02 -0.17
CA GLU A 18 12.80 0.18 -0.28
C GLU A 18 12.43 -1.29 -0.02
N GLU A 19 12.74 -2.18 -0.96
CA GLU A 19 12.46 -3.62 -0.89
C GLU A 19 12.98 -4.25 0.41
N ALA A 20 14.19 -3.88 0.85
CA ALA A 20 14.81 -4.41 2.07
C ALA A 20 14.01 -4.13 3.36
N LYS A 21 13.07 -3.16 3.32
CA LYS A 21 12.20 -2.82 4.45
C LYS A 21 10.86 -3.58 4.42
N ILE A 22 10.61 -4.37 3.38
CA ILE A 22 9.33 -5.05 3.15
C ILE A 22 9.47 -6.52 3.53
N ARG A 23 8.63 -6.96 4.46
CA ARG A 23 8.45 -8.38 4.83
C ARG A 23 7.28 -9.01 4.09
N ARG A 24 6.23 -8.24 3.80
CA ARG A 24 5.05 -8.69 3.04
C ARG A 24 4.24 -7.54 2.48
N VAL A 25 3.46 -7.84 1.45
CA VAL A 25 2.49 -6.93 0.84
C VAL A 25 1.08 -7.49 1.04
N VAL A 26 0.15 -6.65 1.44
CA VAL A 26 -1.24 -7.06 1.72
C VAL A 26 -2.20 -6.09 1.01
N PRO A 27 -3.10 -6.57 0.13
CA PRO A 27 -4.20 -5.77 -0.36
C PRO A 27 -5.22 -5.55 0.75
N ALA A 28 -5.60 -4.29 0.96
CA ALA A 28 -6.70 -3.99 1.85
C ALA A 28 -8.02 -4.58 1.32
N PRO A 29 -8.94 -4.98 2.22
CA PRO A 29 -10.32 -5.22 1.82
C PRO A 29 -10.93 -3.94 1.21
N ALA A 30 -11.98 -4.11 0.41
CA ALA A 30 -12.72 -2.97 -0.12
C ALA A 30 -13.33 -2.17 1.04
N ASP A 31 -13.18 -0.85 0.99
CA ASP A 31 -13.82 0.05 1.95
C ASP A 31 -15.33 0.11 1.62
N PRO A 32 -16.22 -0.22 2.57
CA PRO A 32 -17.67 -0.16 2.33
C PRO A 32 -18.18 1.26 2.06
N ASP A 33 -17.53 2.28 2.63
CA ASP A 33 -17.88 3.69 2.46
C ASP A 33 -17.21 4.32 1.23
N ASN A 34 -16.13 3.71 0.74
CA ASN A 34 -15.46 4.11 -0.50
C ASN A 34 -15.05 2.92 -1.39
N PRO A 35 -16.00 2.34 -2.15
CA PRO A 35 -15.75 1.14 -2.96
C PRO A 35 -14.71 1.33 -4.08
N GLN A 36 -14.42 2.58 -4.45
CA GLN A 36 -13.45 2.90 -5.51
C GLN A 36 -12.03 3.01 -4.96
N LEU A 37 -11.87 3.22 -3.65
CA LEU A 37 -10.57 3.28 -3.01
C LEU A 37 -9.99 1.88 -2.88
N SER A 38 -8.88 1.62 -3.57
CA SER A 38 -8.15 0.37 -3.44
C SER A 38 -6.77 0.63 -2.86
N ILE A 39 -6.38 -0.14 -1.85
CA ILE A 39 -5.18 0.13 -1.04
C ILE A 39 -4.26 -1.10 -1.05
N LEU A 40 -2.96 -0.86 -1.09
CA LEU A 40 -1.90 -1.83 -0.77
C LEU A 40 -1.13 -1.38 0.46
N TYR A 41 -1.01 -2.28 1.43
CA TYR A 41 -0.16 -2.12 2.60
C TYR A 41 1.15 -2.86 2.39
N PHE A 42 2.25 -2.17 2.68
CA PHE A 42 3.59 -2.75 2.75
C PHE A 42 3.96 -2.83 4.22
N TYR A 43 4.18 -4.06 4.70
CA TYR A 43 4.58 -4.33 6.07
C TYR A 43 6.08 -4.59 6.14
N GLY A 44 6.72 -4.01 7.14
CA GLY A 44 8.09 -4.30 7.55
C GLY A 44 8.13 -4.71 9.03
N ALA A 45 9.33 -4.80 9.60
CA ALA A 45 9.52 -4.94 11.04
C ALA A 45 9.76 -3.58 11.69
N ASP A 46 9.26 -3.39 12.92
CA ASP A 46 9.74 -2.35 13.82
C ASP A 46 11.00 -2.81 14.58
N ASP A 47 11.49 -1.96 15.49
CA ASP A 47 12.69 -2.22 16.30
C ASP A 47 12.54 -3.44 17.24
N GLN A 48 11.31 -3.91 17.45
CA GLN A 48 10.98 -5.09 18.26
C GLN A 48 10.71 -6.34 17.40
N GLY A 49 10.80 -6.23 16.07
CA GLY A 49 10.53 -7.32 15.14
C GLY A 49 9.03 -7.53 14.83
N HIS A 50 8.15 -6.66 15.32
CA HIS A 50 6.72 -6.73 15.06
C HIS A 50 6.37 -6.13 13.70
N ASP A 51 5.29 -6.65 13.11
CA ASP A 51 4.80 -6.14 11.83
C ASP A 51 4.28 -4.70 11.96
N LYS A 52 4.85 -3.81 11.15
CA LYS A 52 4.43 -2.41 11.06
C LYS A 52 4.24 -2.01 9.61
N ILE A 53 3.22 -1.19 9.33
CA ILE A 53 3.04 -0.59 8.01
C ILE A 53 4.18 0.39 7.76
N VAL A 54 5.02 0.09 6.76
CA VAL A 54 6.11 0.96 6.31
C VAL A 54 5.68 1.82 5.13
N ARG A 55 4.68 1.38 4.36
CA ARG A 55 4.10 2.16 3.26
C ARG A 55 2.66 1.80 2.96
N VAL A 56 1.93 2.78 2.42
CA VAL A 56 0.58 2.62 1.89
C VAL A 56 0.55 3.18 0.48
N TRP A 57 0.03 2.40 -0.47
CA TRP A 57 -0.26 2.85 -1.83
C TRP A 57 -1.75 2.82 -2.09
N PHE A 58 -2.23 3.83 -2.81
CA PHE A 58 -3.63 4.07 -3.14
C PHE A 58 -3.85 3.97 -4.65
N TYR A 59 -4.98 3.41 -5.03
CA TYR A 59 -5.40 3.23 -6.41
C TYR A 59 -6.87 3.63 -6.55
N ALA A 60 -7.21 4.14 -7.74
CA ALA A 60 -8.56 4.52 -8.09
C ALA A 60 -9.47 3.31 -8.43
N SER A 61 -8.91 2.09 -8.48
CA SER A 61 -9.70 0.88 -8.71
C SER A 61 -8.97 -0.37 -8.24
N LYS A 62 -9.74 -1.44 -7.98
CA LYS A 62 -9.21 -2.79 -7.72
C LYS A 62 -8.36 -3.30 -8.89
N ALA A 63 -8.78 -3.05 -10.13
CA ALA A 63 -8.05 -3.53 -11.31
C ALA A 63 -6.62 -2.99 -11.39
N MET A 64 -6.43 -1.69 -11.12
CA MET A 64 -5.09 -1.09 -11.07
C MET A 64 -4.22 -1.70 -9.97
N ARG A 65 -4.82 -1.95 -8.80
CA ARG A 65 -4.14 -2.61 -7.68
C ARG A 65 -3.68 -4.03 -8.04
N GLU A 66 -4.55 -4.82 -8.67
CA GLU A 66 -4.22 -6.19 -9.08
C GLU A 66 -3.12 -6.22 -10.16
N GLN A 67 -3.14 -5.26 -11.09
CA GLN A 67 -2.06 -5.09 -12.06
C GLN A 67 -0.71 -4.79 -11.38
N GLU A 68 -0.71 -3.91 -10.37
CA GLU A 68 0.52 -3.64 -9.61
C GLU A 68 0.96 -4.86 -8.80
N LEU A 69 0.04 -5.57 -8.15
CA LEU A 69 0.36 -6.81 -7.45
C LEU A 69 0.99 -7.85 -8.37
N ALA A 70 0.49 -8.01 -9.60
CA ALA A 70 1.08 -8.91 -10.59
C ALA A 70 2.50 -8.47 -10.99
N SER A 71 2.72 -7.17 -11.18
CA SER A 71 4.04 -6.57 -11.43
C SER A 71 5.02 -6.84 -10.28
N ILE A 72 4.58 -6.64 -9.03
CA ILE A 72 5.37 -6.93 -7.82
C ILE A 72 5.69 -8.42 -7.75
N ARG A 73 4.70 -9.30 -7.96
CA ARG A 73 4.89 -10.76 -7.92
C ARG A 73 5.92 -11.25 -8.93
N LEU A 74 5.96 -10.64 -10.12
CA LEU A 74 6.92 -10.96 -11.17
C LEU A 74 8.33 -10.44 -10.86
N LYS A 75 8.46 -9.21 -10.34
CA LYS A 75 9.75 -8.56 -10.10
C LYS A 75 10.41 -8.99 -8.78
N TYR A 76 9.61 -9.27 -7.77
CA TYR A 76 10.04 -9.62 -6.41
C TYR A 76 9.40 -10.94 -5.97
N PRO A 77 9.72 -12.07 -6.63
CA PRO A 77 9.06 -13.36 -6.39
C PRO A 77 9.25 -13.91 -4.97
N HIS A 78 10.22 -13.39 -4.21
CA HIS A 78 10.48 -13.76 -2.83
C HIS A 78 9.61 -12.95 -1.83
N LEU A 79 8.99 -11.84 -2.25
CA LEU A 79 8.13 -11.05 -1.37
C LEU A 79 6.76 -11.75 -1.22
N PRO A 80 6.38 -12.14 0.01
CA PRO A 80 5.05 -12.68 0.27
C PRO A 80 3.96 -11.65 -0.03
N ILE A 81 2.99 -12.05 -0.85
CA ILE A 81 1.75 -11.31 -1.08
C ILE A 81 0.61 -12.14 -0.48
N ILE A 82 0.01 -11.64 0.59
CA ILE A 82 -1.01 -12.35 1.39
C ILE A 82 -2.38 -11.77 1.09
#